data_AF-A0A0D1I2H9-F1
#
_entry.id   AF-A0A0D1I2H9-F1
#
_cell.length_a   1.000
_cell.length_b   1.000
_cell.length_c   1.000
_cell.angle_alpha   90.00
_cell.angle_beta   90.00
_cell.angle_gamma   90.00
#
_symmetry.space_group_name_H-M   'P 1'
#
loop_
_entity.id
_entity.type
_entity.pdbx_description
1 polymer ?
#
loop_
_entity_poly.entity_id
_entity_poly.type
_entity_poly.pdbx_seq_one_letter_code
_entity_poly.pdbx_strand_id
1 'polypeptide(L)'
;MKRTKGEIEAEISKAITQWEKDFLGRGSLSVKSDILRDMVIISLQGILTPAEYRVCSTNEGLLNIKRTRSELVESGEQDLNDIILKITGIKVMSFHSDLSTVTGERIIVFKLEDNLEKHI
;
A
#
# COMPACT_ATOMS: atom_id res chain seq x y z
N MET A 1 -16.99 -7.54 -20.98
CA MET A 1 -15.78 -6.85 -21.48
C MET A 1 -14.63 -7.25 -20.57
N LYS A 2 -13.47 -7.58 -21.15
CA LYS A 2 -12.25 -7.83 -20.38
C LYS A 2 -11.79 -6.48 -19.81
N ARG A 3 -11.53 -6.40 -18.50
CA ARG A 3 -11.10 -5.16 -17.84
C ARG A 3 -9.69 -4.82 -18.32
N THR A 4 -9.42 -3.54 -18.56
CA THR A 4 -8.08 -3.08 -18.91
C THR A 4 -7.19 -3.02 -17.67
N LYS A 5 -5.87 -3.10 -17.87
CA LYS A 5 -4.86 -2.93 -16.80
C LYS A 5 -5.11 -1.68 -15.95
N GLY A 6 -5.31 -0.53 -16.61
CA GLY A 6 -5.56 0.75 -15.94
C GLY A 6 -6.85 0.79 -15.12
N GLU A 7 -7.91 0.08 -15.52
CA GLU A 7 -9.14 -0.03 -14.74
C GLU A 7 -8.96 -0.84 -13.46
N ILE A 8 -8.09 -1.86 -13.47
CA ILE A 8 -7.76 -2.63 -12.26
C ILE A 8 -6.87 -1.80 -11.34
N GLU A 9 -5.82 -1.18 -11.87
CA GLU A 9 -4.93 -0.28 -11.12
C GLU A 9 -5.69 0.88 -10.44
N ALA A 10 -6.64 1.49 -11.15
CA ALA A 10 -7.49 2.54 -10.60
C ALA A 10 -8.41 2.01 -9.48
N GLU A 11 -8.99 0.82 -9.63
CA GLU A 11 -9.82 0.21 -8.60
C GLU A 11 -9.01 -0.13 -7.34
N ILE A 12 -7.82 -0.72 -7.49
CA ILE A 12 -6.92 -0.99 -6.37
C ILE A 12 -6.58 0.30 -5.65
N SER A 13 -6.17 1.34 -6.38
CA SER A 13 -5.82 2.64 -5.79
C SER A 13 -6.98 3.22 -4.96
N LYS A 14 -8.21 3.11 -5.47
CA LYS A 14 -9.42 3.55 -4.77
C LYS A 14 -9.70 2.70 -3.52
N ALA A 15 -9.60 1.38 -3.61
CA ALA A 15 -9.85 0.47 -2.50
C ALA A 15 -8.84 0.67 -1.36
N ILE A 16 -7.56 0.83 -1.69
CA ILE A 16 -6.49 1.09 -0.71
C ILE A 16 -6.68 2.46 -0.05
N THR A 17 -7.03 3.50 -0.80
CA THR A 17 -7.34 4.83 -0.24
C THR A 17 -8.48 4.74 0.78
N GLN A 18 -9.53 3.98 0.46
CA GLN A 18 -10.67 3.79 1.35
C GLN A 18 -10.26 2.99 2.60
N TRP A 19 -9.51 1.91 2.44
CA TRP A 19 -9.00 1.11 3.55
C TRP A 19 -8.14 1.95 4.50
N GLU A 20 -7.23 2.79 3.99
CA GLU A 20 -6.42 3.66 4.86
C GLU A 20 -7.29 4.61 5.69
N LYS A 21 -8.31 5.20 5.07
CA LYS A 21 -9.23 6.11 5.76
C LYS A 21 -10.02 5.39 6.85
N ASP A 22 -10.55 4.20 6.56
CA ASP A 22 -11.43 3.47 7.46
C ASP A 22 -10.63 2.77 8.59
N PHE A 23 -9.48 2.19 8.27
CA PHE A 23 -8.66 1.42 9.22
C PHE A 23 -7.70 2.29 10.02
N LEU A 24 -6.99 3.24 9.37
CA LEU A 24 -5.99 4.09 10.03
C LEU A 24 -6.55 5.44 10.49
N GLY A 25 -7.81 5.74 10.17
CA GLY A 25 -8.46 7.01 10.50
C GLY A 25 -7.93 8.22 9.73
N ARG A 26 -6.98 8.02 8.80
CA ARG A 26 -6.45 9.05 7.90
C ARG A 26 -6.04 8.42 6.56
N GLY A 27 -6.39 9.07 5.46
CA GLY A 27 -5.94 8.67 4.13
C GLY A 27 -4.62 9.33 3.73
N SER A 28 -3.86 8.67 2.87
CA SER A 28 -2.72 9.27 2.17
C SER A 28 -3.15 10.44 1.27
N LEU A 29 -2.20 11.31 0.93
CA LEU A 29 -2.43 12.39 -0.04
C LEU A 29 -2.62 11.85 -1.46
N SER A 30 -1.89 10.80 -1.81
CA SER A 30 -2.05 10.12 -3.09
C SER A 30 -1.74 8.64 -2.96
N VAL A 31 -2.52 7.82 -3.67
CA VAL A 31 -2.28 6.40 -3.86
C VAL A 31 -2.25 6.11 -5.35
N LYS A 32 -1.21 5.41 -5.80
CA LYS A 32 -1.06 4.90 -7.17
C LYS A 32 -0.75 3.43 -7.11
N SER A 33 -1.38 2.66 -7.99
CA SER A 33 -1.15 1.22 -8.12
C SER A 33 -0.67 0.93 -9.53
N ASP A 34 0.32 0.07 -9.65
CA ASP A 34 0.90 -0.38 -10.89
C ASP A 34 0.96 -1.90 -10.87
N ILE A 35 0.49 -2.54 -11.94
CA ILE A 35 0.60 -3.99 -12.11
C ILE A 35 1.86 -4.25 -12.93
N LEU A 36 2.71 -5.17 -12.47
CA LEU A 36 3.89 -5.59 -13.21
C LEU A 36 4.11 -7.09 -13.01
N ARG A 37 3.91 -7.88 -14.07
CA ARG A 37 3.97 -9.34 -14.06
C ARG A 37 3.00 -9.92 -13.02
N ASP A 38 3.54 -10.58 -12.01
CA ASP A 38 2.88 -11.16 -10.84
C ASP A 38 2.93 -10.24 -9.61
N MET A 39 3.14 -8.93 -9.82
CA MET A 39 3.20 -7.93 -8.75
C MET A 39 2.09 -6.90 -8.88
N VAL A 40 1.54 -6.51 -7.74
CA VAL A 40 0.84 -5.25 -7.56
C VAL A 40 1.74 -4.35 -6.70
N ILE A 41 2.16 -3.23 -7.26
CA ILE A 41 3.00 -2.24 -6.59
C ILE A 41 2.12 -1.04 -6.26
N ILE A 42 2.10 -0.63 -4.99
CA ILE A 42 1.33 0.53 -4.54
C ILE A 42 2.30 1.56 -3.98
N SER A 43 2.22 2.76 -4.54
CA SER A 43 2.97 3.94 -4.09
C SER A 43 2.02 4.90 -3.38
N LEU A 44 2.32 5.19 -2.12
CA LEU A 44 1.57 6.12 -1.29
C LEU A 44 2.44 7.33 -0.94
N GLN A 45 1.85 8.52 -0.94
CA GLN A 45 2.51 9.76 -0.52
C GLN A 45 1.73 10.49 0.55
N GLY A 46 2.45 11.27 1.35
CA GLY A 46 1.86 12.01 2.46
C GLY A 46 1.44 11.09 3.59
N ILE A 47 2.20 10.01 3.81
CA ILE A 47 1.95 9.11 4.93
C ILE A 47 2.10 9.87 6.22
N LEU A 48 3.21 10.61 6.41
CA LEU A 48 3.51 11.28 7.66
C LEU A 48 2.78 12.61 7.82
N THR A 49 2.25 12.84 9.01
CA THR A 49 1.68 14.12 9.43
C THR A 49 2.77 15.14 9.76
N PRO A 50 2.47 16.45 9.76
CA PRO A 50 3.42 17.47 10.16
C PRO A 50 4.00 17.28 11.58
N ALA A 51 3.24 16.66 12.49
CA ALA A 51 3.72 16.35 13.83
C ALA A 51 4.70 15.18 13.83
N GLU A 52 4.43 14.12 13.07
CA GLU A 52 5.34 12.98 12.93
C GLU A 52 6.66 13.39 12.27
N TYR A 53 6.64 14.28 11.28
CA TYR A 53 7.87 14.85 10.71
C TYR A 53 8.74 15.56 11.75
N ARG A 54 8.13 16.30 12.68
CA ARG A 54 8.88 16.94 13.78
C ARG A 54 9.53 15.90 14.69
N VAL A 55 8.84 14.80 14.99
CA VAL A 55 9.40 13.69 15.79
C VAL A 55 10.55 13.00 15.04
N CYS A 56 10.46 12.86 13.72
CA CYS A 56 11.53 12.30 12.88
C CYS A 56 12.82 13.15 12.83
N SER A 57 12.86 14.34 13.46
CA SER A 57 14.07 15.19 13.51
C SER A 57 15.22 14.58 14.32
N THR A 58 14.95 13.55 15.13
CA THR A 58 15.96 12.78 15.85
C THR A 58 16.01 11.34 15.31
N ASN A 59 17.18 10.70 15.40
CA ASN A 59 17.32 9.32 14.95
C ASN A 59 16.39 8.36 15.71
N GLU A 60 16.23 8.56 17.02
CA GLU A 60 15.31 7.77 17.84
C GLU A 60 13.85 7.95 17.40
N GLY A 61 13.41 9.21 17.23
CA GLY A 61 12.06 9.50 16.79
C GLY A 61 11.77 8.95 15.40
N LEU A 62 12.74 9.05 14.48
CA LEU A 62 12.67 8.47 13.14
C LEU A 62 12.44 6.95 13.20
N LEU A 63 13.25 6.23 13.96
CA LEU A 63 13.15 4.77 14.09
C LEU A 63 11.82 4.36 14.71
N ASN A 64 11.35 5.09 15.71
CA ASN A 64 10.08 4.84 16.38
C ASN A 64 8.90 5.07 15.42
N ILE A 65 8.86 6.20 14.72
CA ILE A 65 7.81 6.48 13.74
C ILE A 65 7.80 5.45 12.61
N LYS A 66 8.97 5.07 12.08
CA LYS A 66 9.06 4.04 11.04
C LYS A 66 8.46 2.73 11.54
N ARG A 67 8.88 2.26 12.72
CA ARG A 67 8.38 1.02 13.32
C ARG A 67 6.86 1.05 13.55
N THR A 68 6.36 2.05 14.26
CA THR A 68 4.93 2.17 14.58
C THR A 68 4.08 2.23 13.32
N ARG A 69 4.50 2.99 12.31
CA ARG A 69 3.75 3.05 11.05
C ARG A 69 3.84 1.73 10.27
N SER A 70 4.94 1.01 10.30
CA SER A 70 5.03 -0.32 9.69
C SER A 70 4.07 -1.30 10.35
N GLU A 71 4.13 -1.42 11.68
CA GLU A 71 3.27 -2.31 12.48
C GLU A 71 1.78 -2.04 12.26
N LEU A 72 1.37 -0.76 12.12
CA LEU A 72 -0.01 -0.38 11.85
C LEU A 72 -0.54 -0.86 10.50
N VAL A 73 0.32 -1.00 9.49
CA VAL A 73 -0.11 -1.51 8.17
C VAL A 73 -0.04 -3.02 8.13
N GLU A 74 1.00 -3.61 8.73
CA GLU A 74 1.16 -5.06 8.86
C GLU A 74 0.01 -5.68 9.68
N SER A 75 -0.52 -4.98 10.68
CA SER A 75 -1.67 -5.47 11.46
C SER A 75 -2.96 -5.61 10.65
N GLY A 76 -3.07 -4.93 9.51
CA GLY A 76 -4.19 -5.05 8.56
C GLY A 76 -3.82 -5.75 7.26
N GLU A 77 -2.71 -6.50 7.24
CA GLU A 77 -2.24 -7.25 6.07
C GLU A 77 -3.35 -8.16 5.49
N GLN A 78 -4.13 -8.82 6.35
CA GLN A 78 -5.20 -9.71 5.90
C GLN A 78 -6.26 -8.98 5.07
N ASP A 79 -6.71 -7.81 5.53
CA ASP A 79 -7.69 -6.98 4.81
C ASP A 79 -7.14 -6.55 3.44
N LEU A 80 -5.87 -6.16 3.41
CA LEU A 80 -5.18 -5.75 2.18
C LEU A 80 -5.08 -6.92 1.20
N ASN A 81 -4.71 -8.11 1.68
CA ASN A 81 -4.65 -9.32 0.87
C ASN A 81 -6.03 -9.69 0.29
N ASP A 82 -7.09 -9.56 1.09
CA ASP A 82 -8.46 -9.82 0.66
C ASP A 82 -8.96 -8.81 -0.37
N ILE A 83 -8.58 -7.53 -0.24
CA ILE A 83 -8.85 -6.50 -1.26
C ILE A 83 -8.20 -6.88 -2.59
N ILE A 84 -6.91 -7.24 -2.57
CA ILE A 84 -6.17 -7.61 -3.78
C ILE A 84 -6.77 -8.87 -4.41
N LEU A 85 -7.07 -9.90 -3.61
CA LEU A 85 -7.72 -11.12 -4.09
C LEU A 85 -9.07 -10.82 -4.72
N LYS A 86 -9.91 -10.00 -4.09
CA LYS A 86 -11.24 -9.67 -4.59
C LYS A 86 -11.20 -8.93 -5.93
N ILE A 87 -10.22 -8.02 -6.10
CA ILE A 87 -10.10 -7.19 -7.31
C ILE A 87 -9.44 -7.98 -8.45
N THR A 88 -8.37 -8.72 -8.16
CA THR A 88 -7.55 -9.40 -9.17
C THR A 88 -8.00 -10.83 -9.46
N GLY A 89 -8.70 -11.47 -8.52
CA GLY A 89 -9.03 -12.89 -8.56
C GLY A 89 -7.85 -13.82 -8.26
N ILE A 90 -6.67 -13.28 -7.94
CA ILE A 90 -5.44 -14.06 -7.73
C ILE A 90 -5.00 -13.93 -6.26
N LYS A 91 -4.60 -15.05 -5.67
CA LYS A 91 -4.14 -15.10 -4.28
C LYS A 91 -2.81 -14.36 -4.12
N VAL A 92 -2.69 -13.63 -3.02
CA VAL A 92 -1.41 -13.04 -2.57
C VAL A 92 -0.57 -14.13 -1.89
N MET A 93 0.68 -14.27 -2.35
CA MET A 93 1.69 -15.19 -1.81
C MET A 93 2.58 -14.52 -0.77
N SER A 94 2.92 -13.25 -0.97
CA SER A 94 3.66 -12.46 0.01
C SER A 94 3.31 -10.98 -0.05
N PHE A 95 3.42 -10.35 1.11
CA PHE A 95 3.22 -8.93 1.34
C PHE A 95 4.54 -8.30 1.78
N HIS A 96 4.90 -7.16 1.18
CA HIS A 96 6.06 -6.39 1.55
C HIS A 96 5.68 -4.91 1.62
N SER A 97 6.12 -4.21 2.66
CA SER A 97 5.91 -2.77 2.81
C SER A 97 7.16 -2.11 3.36
N ASP A 98 7.50 -0.92 2.87
CA ASP A 98 8.49 -0.05 3.50
C ASP A 98 8.04 1.41 3.49
N LEU A 99 8.41 2.13 4.55
CA LEU A 99 8.14 3.55 4.73
C LEU A 99 9.46 4.33 4.78
N SER A 100 9.55 5.37 3.97
CA SER A 100 10.57 6.39 4.12
C SER A 100 10.10 7.48 5.08
N THR A 101 10.81 7.64 6.18
CA THR A 101 10.58 8.72 7.15
C THR A 101 11.19 10.05 6.73
N VAL A 102 11.96 10.07 5.64
CA VAL A 102 12.57 11.26 5.05
C VAL A 102 11.62 11.92 4.05
N THR A 103 11.05 11.11 3.14
CA THR A 103 10.15 11.58 2.06
C THR A 103 8.68 11.43 2.42
N GLY A 104 8.35 10.62 3.44
CA GLY A 104 6.98 10.31 3.83
C GLY A 104 6.23 9.46 2.80
N GLU A 105 6.95 8.78 1.92
CA GLU A 105 6.40 7.84 0.96
C GLU A 105 6.40 6.42 1.51
N ARG A 106 5.39 5.64 1.14
CA ARG A 106 5.36 4.20 1.40
C ARG A 106 5.22 3.46 0.10
N ILE A 107 5.98 2.39 -0.04
CA ILE A 107 5.82 1.41 -1.10
C ILE A 107 5.31 0.12 -0.49
N ILE A 108 4.27 -0.44 -1.12
CA ILE A 108 3.75 -1.77 -0.80
C ILE A 108 3.85 -2.61 -2.07
N VAL A 109 4.32 -3.85 -1.92
CA VAL A 109 4.40 -4.83 -3.01
C VAL A 109 3.70 -6.10 -2.58
N PHE A 110 2.70 -6.48 -3.36
CA PHE A 110 2.04 -7.78 -3.27
C PHE A 110 2.62 -8.69 -4.35
N LYS A 111 3.06 -9.88 -3.97
CA LYS A 111 3.38 -10.96 -4.91
C LYS A 111 2.18 -11.88 -5.05
N LEU A 112 1.75 -12.11 -6.29
CA LEU A 112 0.61 -12.94 -6.62
C LEU A 112 1.05 -14.35 -7.01
N GLU A 113 0.14 -15.31 -6.90
CA GLU A 113 0.37 -16.71 -7.28
C GLU A 113 0.55 -16.91 -8.80
N ASP A 114 0.02 -15.99 -9.61
CA ASP A 114 0.15 -16.02 -11.07
C ASP A 114 0.40 -14.62 -11.65
N ASN A 115 0.91 -14.59 -12.88
CA ASN A 115 1.18 -13.38 -13.63
C ASN A 115 -0.14 -12.73 -14.07
N LEU A 116 -0.57 -11.73 -13.32
CA LEU A 116 -1.78 -10.96 -13.56
C LEU A 116 -1.80 -10.33 -14.96
N GLU A 117 -0.67 -9.84 -15.47
CA GLU A 117 -0.61 -9.22 -16.81
C GLU A 117 -1.01 -10.14 -17.96
N LYS A 118 -0.93 -11.47 -17.79
CA LYS A 118 -1.41 -12.43 -18.80
C LYS A 118 -2.94 -12.56 -18.83
N HIS A 119 -3.62 -12.15 -17.75
CA HIS A 119 -5.06 -12.30 -17.55
C HIS A 119 -5.87 -11.05 -17.90
N ILE A 120 -5.21 -9.90 -18.10
CA ILE A 120 -5.81 -8.60 -18.47
C ILE A 120 -5.62 -8.27 -19.95
#